data_AF-A0A7Y3A3N5-F1
#
_entry.id   AF-A0A7Y3A3N5-F1
#
_cell.length_a   1.000
_cell.length_b   1.000
_cell.length_c   1.000
_cell.angle_alpha   90.00
_cell.angle_beta   90.00
_cell.angle_gamma   90.00
#
_symmetry.space_group_name_H-M   'P 1'
#
loop_
_entity.id
_entity.type
_entity.pdbx_description
1 polymer ?
#
loop_
_entity_poly.entity_id
_entity_poly.type
_entity_poly.pdbx_seq_one_letter_code
_entity_poly.pdbx_strand_id
1 'polypeptide(L)' 'MNWEQLLSLKRFGDTHKRLRNEQDETRLGFEVDYDRILFSSEFRSMQDKTQV' A
#
# COMPACT_ATOMS: atom_id res chain seq x y z
N MET A 1 18.67 -3.95 11.70
CA MET A 1 17.49 -3.50 10.93
C MET A 1 17.23 -2.05 11.27
N ASN A 2 16.97 -1.19 10.29
CA ASN A 2 16.60 0.21 10.52
C ASN A 2 15.11 0.39 10.17
N TRP A 3 14.27 0.61 11.17
CA TRP A 3 12.81 0.72 11.02
C TRP A 3 12.37 1.85 10.09
N GLU A 4 13.11 2.95 10.06
CA GLU A 4 12.82 4.09 9.19
C GLU A 4 12.95 3.75 7.70
N GLN A 5 13.84 2.80 7.38
CA GLN A 5 14.00 2.31 6.01
C GLN A 5 12.97 1.23 5.67
N LEU A 6 12.56 0.44 6.67
CA LEU A 6 11.56 -0.62 6.50
C LEU A 6 10.14 -0.08 6.31
N LEU A 7 9.81 1.03 6.98
CA LEU A 7 8.53 1.73 6.84
C LEU A 7 8.56 2.79 5.72
N SER A 8 9.24 2.47 4.61
CA SER A 8 9.34 3.35 3.46
C SER A 8 7.98 3.48 2.76
N LEU A 9 7.61 4.73 2.45
CA LEU A 9 6.40 5.08 1.70
C LEU A 9 6.63 5.16 0.18
N LYS A 10 7.83 4.80 -0.29
CA LYS A 10 8.19 4.90 -1.71
C LYS A 10 7.36 3.93 -2.54
N ARG A 11 6.74 4.43 -3.61
CA ARG A 11 6.06 3.63 -4.62
C ARG A 11 6.92 3.48 -5.87
N PHE A 12 6.64 2.44 -6.66
CA PHE A 12 7.32 2.24 -7.94
C PHE A 12 7.06 3.45 -8.86
N GLY A 13 8.13 4.01 -9.45
CA GLY A 13 8.06 5.20 -10.28
C GLY A 13 8.24 6.53 -9.53
N ASP A 14 8.36 6.52 -8.20
CA ASP A 14 8.64 7.76 -7.45
C ASP A 14 10.07 8.27 -7.73
N THR A 15 10.16 9.54 -8.11
CA THR A 15 11.42 10.29 -8.30
C THR A 15 11.91 10.98 -7.02
N HIS A 16 11.01 11.21 -6.05
CA HIS A 16 11.29 11.91 -4.79
C HIS A 16 10.89 11.07 -3.57
N LYS A 17 11.57 11.31 -2.44
CA LYS A 17 11.31 10.61 -1.18
C LYS A 17 10.04 11.17 -0.54
N ARG A 18 9.08 10.29 -0.22
CA ARG A 18 7.87 10.66 0.54
C ARG A 18 8.18 10.68 2.04
N LEU A 19 7.90 11.78 2.71
CA LEU A 19 8.07 11.92 4.15
C LEU A 19 6.80 11.52 4.89
N ARG A 20 6.95 10.76 6.00
CA ARG A 20 5.81 10.27 6.78
C ARG A 20 5.00 11.40 7.42
N ASN A 21 5.68 12.47 7.85
CA ASN A 21 5.10 13.63 8.51
C ASN A 21 4.30 14.53 7.56
N GLU A 22 4.50 14.41 6.25
CA GLU A 22 3.80 15.22 5.22
C GLU A 22 2.55 14.52 4.67
N GLN A 23 2.20 13.34 5.18
CA GLN A 23 1.02 12.61 4.74
C GLN A 23 -0.25 13.16 5.40
N ASP A 24 -1.33 13.18 4.61
CA ASP A 24 -2.67 13.41 5.12
C ASP A 24 -3.11 12.22 5.99
N GLU A 25 -3.61 12.50 7.19
CA GLU A 25 -4.09 11.49 8.14
C GLU A 25 -5.28 10.71 7.60
N THR A 26 -6.12 11.34 6.77
CA THR A 26 -7.29 10.69 6.14
C THR A 26 -6.91 9.78 4.98
N ARG A 27 -5.70 9.92 4.44
CA ARG A 27 -5.20 9.17 3.27
C ARG A 27 -3.77 8.70 3.47
N LEU A 28 -3.58 7.93 4.53
CA LEU A 28 -2.30 7.26 4.78
C LEU A 28 -1.88 6.42 3.58
N GLY A 29 -0.59 6.43 3.25
CA GLY A 29 -0.08 5.64 2.12
C GLY A 29 -0.42 4.15 2.25
N PHE A 30 -0.32 3.60 3.46
CA PHE A 30 -0.59 2.19 3.74
C PHE A 30 -2.08 1.84 3.63
N GLU A 31 -2.98 2.68 4.15
CA GLU A 31 -4.45 2.50 4.02
C GLU A 31 -4.87 2.55 2.55
N VAL A 32 -4.30 3.48 1.78
CA VAL A 32 -4.56 3.57 0.33
C VAL A 32 -4.10 2.31 -0.40
N ASP A 33 -2.99 1.69 0.02
CA ASP A 33 -2.52 0.44 -0.60
C ASP A 33 -3.39 -0.75 -0.22
N TYR A 34 -3.95 -0.77 1.01
CA TYR A 34 -4.98 -1.73 1.40
C TYR A 34 -6.23 -1.63 0.52
N ASP A 35 -6.79 -0.43 0.36
CA ASP A 35 -7.96 -0.19 -0.49
C ASP A 35 -7.70 -0.62 -1.95
N ARG A 36 -6.50 -0.35 -2.48
CA ARG A 36 -6.12 -0.77 -3.84
C ARG A 36 -6.15 -2.28 -4.00
N ILE A 37 -5.64 -3.02 -3.02
CA ILE A 37 -5.68 -4.49 -3.05
C ILE A 37 -7.14 -4.95 -2.98
N LEU A 38 -7.92 -4.42 -2.03
CA LEU A 38 -9.33 -4.77 -1.84
C LEU A 38 -10.17 -4.58 -3.10
N PHE A 39 -9.97 -3.47 -3.82
CA PHE A 39 -10.70 -3.14 -5.04
C PHE A 39 -10.02 -3.64 -6.33
N SER A 40 -8.90 -4.36 -6.26
CA SER A 40 -8.24 -4.93 -7.44
C SER A 40 -9.10 -6.04 -8.07
N SER A 41 -8.91 -6.27 -9.38
CA SER A 41 -9.57 -7.39 -10.09
C SER A 41 -9.08 -8.74 -9.58
N GLU A 42 -7.79 -8.82 -9.28
CA GLU A 42 -7.11 -10.04 -8.85
C GLU A 42 -7.65 -10.48 -7.49
N PHE A 43 -7.78 -9.55 -6.55
CA PHE A 43 -8.34 -9.83 -5.22
C PHE A 43 -9.82 -10.21 -5.30
N ARG A 44 -10.63 -9.46 -6.07
CA ARG A 44 -12.05 -9.79 -6.27
C ARG A 44 -12.25 -11.16 -6.90
N SER A 45 -11.38 -11.57 -7.82
CA SER A 45 -11.42 -12.91 -8.42
C SER A 45 -11.21 -14.05 -7.43
N MET A 46 -10.67 -13.78 -6.23
CA MET A 46 -10.50 -14.79 -5.19
C MET A 46 -11.81 -15.23 -4.55
N GLN A 47 -12.89 -14.43 -4.67
CA GLN A 47 -14.22 -14.83 -4.18
C GLN A 47 -14.71 -16.13 -4.84
N ASP A 48 -14.30 -16.38 -6.08
CA ASP A 48 -14.68 -17.56 -6.86
C ASP A 48 -13.62 -18.68 -6.81
N LYS A 49 -12.63 -18.59 -5.91
CA LYS A 49 -11.53 -19.56 -5.77
C LYS A 49 -11.52 -20.17 -4.37
N THR A 50 -11.38 -21.49 -4.29
CA THR A 50 -11.27 -22.23 -3.02
C THR A 50 -9.90 -22.90 -2.87
N GLN A 51 -9.48 -23.10 -1.63
CA GLN A 51 -8.29 -23.89 -1.31
C GLN A 51 -8.64 -25.40 -1.26
N VAL A 52 -7.67 -26.26 -1.59
CA VAL A 52 -7.77 -27.74 -1.47
C VAL A 52 -7.70 -28.18 -0.01
#